data_AF-U5W5A1-F1
#
_entry.id   AF-U5W5A1-F1
#
_cell.length_a   1.000
_cell.length_b   1.000
_cell.length_c   1.000
_cell.angle_alpha   90.00
_cell.angle_beta   90.00
_cell.angle_gamma   90.00
#
_symmetry.space_group_name_H-M   'P 1'
#
loop_
_entity.id
_entity.type
_entity.pdbx_description
1 polymer ?
#
loop_
_entity_poly.entity_id
_entity_poly.type
_entity_poly.pdbx_seq_one_letter_code
_entity_poly.pdbx_strand_id
1 'polypeptide(L)' 'MADKDLLRIRETALAYAEAVRTTQRFFDRVEDLDDPSVQIEYATLVEREKEAAGARLDALESTGIEVSSVDGSDPDA' A
#
# COMPACT_ATOMS: atom_id res chain seq x y z
N MET A 1 -16.15 -14.13 16.10
CA MET A 1 -15.19 -14.28 14.99
C MET A 1 -15.03 -12.96 14.26
N ALA A 2 -16.13 -12.30 13.88
CA ALA A 2 -16.14 -10.95 13.30
C ALA A 2 -15.24 -9.90 14.00
N ASP A 3 -15.15 -9.89 15.34
CA ASP A 3 -14.24 -8.97 16.05
C ASP A 3 -12.76 -9.18 15.73
N LYS A 4 -12.32 -10.45 15.53
CA LYS A 4 -10.93 -10.76 15.15
C LYS A 4 -10.66 -10.36 13.70
N ASP A 5 -11.65 -10.52 12.83
CA ASP A 5 -11.54 -10.17 11.43
C ASP A 5 -11.45 -8.65 11.24
N LEU A 6 -12.29 -7.89 11.96
CA LEU A 6 -12.23 -6.43 11.98
C LEU A 6 -10.93 -5.90 12.59
N LEU A 7 -10.39 -6.55 13.63
CA LEU A 7 -9.08 -6.21 14.18
C LEU A 7 -7.97 -6.43 13.14
N ARG A 8 -7.97 -7.57 12.45
CA ARG A 8 -6.99 -7.87 11.40
C ARG A 8 -7.08 -6.88 10.25
N ILE A 9 -8.29 -6.55 9.78
CA ILE A 9 -8.51 -5.52 8.73
C ILE A 9 -7.97 -4.16 9.19
N ARG A 10 -8.21 -3.79 10.44
CA ARG A 10 -7.69 -2.53 10.99
C ARG A 10 -6.16 -2.52 11.01
N GLU A 11 -5.53 -3.60 11.48
CA GLU A 11 -4.08 -3.73 11.55
C GLU A 11 -3.43 -3.62 10.17
N THR A 12 -3.95 -4.35 9.17
CA THR A 12 -3.40 -4.31 7.81
C THR A 12 -3.67 -2.97 7.11
N ALA A 13 -4.81 -2.32 7.39
CA ALA A 13 -5.08 -0.97 6.91
C ALA A 13 -4.11 0.08 7.50
N LEU A 14 -3.76 -0.04 8.78
CA LEU A 14 -2.78 0.83 9.44
C LEU A 14 -1.38 0.61 8.87
N ALA A 15 -0.97 -0.64 8.68
CA ALA A 15 0.32 -0.98 8.08
C ALA A 15 0.47 -0.40 6.66
N TYR A 16 -0.55 -0.55 5.83
CA TYR A 16 -0.56 0.06 4.50
C TYR A 16 -0.46 1.60 4.55
N ALA A 17 -1.24 2.24 5.43
CA ALA A 17 -1.19 3.70 5.59
C ALA A 17 0.19 4.19 6.08
N GLU A 18 0.87 3.42 6.94
CA GLU A 18 2.22 3.72 7.40
C GLU A 18 3.26 3.57 6.28
N ALA A 19 3.14 2.52 5.45
CA ALA A 19 4.01 2.34 4.28
C ALA A 19 3.92 3.54 3.32
N VAL A 20 2.70 3.95 2.96
CA VAL A 20 2.47 5.12 2.08
C VAL A 20 3.02 6.42 2.69
N ARG A 21 2.81 6.64 4.00
CA ARG A 21 3.36 7.82 4.69
C ARG A 21 4.88 7.80 4.74
N THR A 22 5.50 6.63 4.79
CA THR A 22 6.96 6.50 4.79
C THR A 22 7.51 6.96 3.44
N THR A 23 6.88 6.57 2.34
CA THR A 23 7.24 7.03 0.99
C THR A 23 7.03 8.53 0.83
N GLN A 24 5.94 9.09 1.35
CA GLN A 24 5.75 10.54 1.36
C GLN A 24 6.89 11.26 2.11
N ARG A 25 7.21 10.81 3.33
CA ARG A 25 8.29 11.39 4.14
C ARG A 25 9.69 11.18 3.56
N PHE A 26 9.86 10.19 2.68
CA PHE A 26 11.08 10.04 1.92
C PHE A 26 11.21 11.21 0.93
N PHE A 27 10.21 11.42 0.08
CA PHE A 27 10.24 12.53 -0.89
C PHE A 27 10.25 13.92 -0.25
N ASP A 28 9.64 14.10 0.93
CA ASP A 28 9.72 15.36 1.67
C ASP A 28 11.16 15.72 2.10
N ARG A 29 12.08 14.75 2.11
CA ARG A 29 13.49 14.92 2.53
C ARG A 29 14.49 14.78 1.38
N VAL A 30 14.06 14.39 0.19
CA VAL A 30 14.95 14.25 -0.96
C VAL A 30 15.25 15.64 -1.52
N GLU A 31 16.54 16.00 -1.54
CA GLU A 31 17.01 17.28 -2.08
C GLU A 31 17.43 17.18 -3.56
N ASP A 32 17.92 16.01 -3.98
CA ASP A 32 18.38 15.74 -5.35
C ASP A 32 17.63 14.54 -5.94
N LEU A 33 16.73 14.80 -6.89
CA LEU A 33 15.94 13.76 -7.56
C LEU A 33 16.72 13.04 -8.68
N ASP A 34 17.87 13.57 -9.08
CA ASP A 34 18.71 12.98 -10.12
C ASP A 34 19.71 11.95 -9.55
N ASP A 35 19.87 11.88 -8.22
CA ASP A 35 20.70 10.88 -7.56
C ASP A 35 20.12 9.46 -7.78
N PRO A 36 20.88 8.53 -8.42
CA PRO A 36 20.45 7.15 -8.59
C PRO A 36 20.11 6.42 -7.28
N SER A 37 20.66 6.84 -6.14
CA SER A 37 20.36 6.29 -4.83
C SER A 37 18.89 6.50 -4.43
N VAL A 38 18.28 7.62 -4.85
CA VAL A 38 16.86 7.94 -4.61
C VAL A 38 15.96 6.94 -5.33
N GLN A 39 16.31 6.54 -6.54
CA GLN A 39 15.54 5.55 -7.31
C GLN A 39 15.58 4.17 -6.66
N ILE A 40 16.73 3.78 -6.10
CA ILE A 40 16.91 2.50 -5.39
C ILE A 40 16.12 2.48 -4.08
N GLU A 41 16.18 3.57 -3.30
CA GLU A 41 15.41 3.68 -2.06
C GLU A 41 13.91 3.70 -2.34
N TYR A 42 13.47 4.46 -3.36
CA TYR A 42 12.07 4.47 -3.79
C TYR A 42 11.59 3.08 -4.23
N ALA A 43 12.38 2.33 -5.00
CA ALA A 43 12.03 0.97 -5.39
C ALA A 43 11.79 0.07 -4.17
N THR A 44 12.64 0.18 -3.14
CA THR A 44 12.48 -0.54 -1.87
C THR A 44 11.19 -0.15 -1.14
N LEU A 45 10.84 1.14 -1.14
CA LEU A 45 9.62 1.63 -0.51
C LEU A 45 8.37 1.13 -1.26
N VAL A 46 8.39 1.13 -2.60
CA VAL A 46 7.31 0.57 -3.43
C VAL A 46 7.10 -0.93 -3.17
N GLU A 47 8.17 -1.70 -2.99
CA GLU A 47 8.04 -3.13 -2.64
C GLU A 47 7.31 -3.32 -1.31
N ARG A 48 7.64 -2.51 -0.29
CA ARG A 48 6.97 -2.55 1.02
C ARG A 48 5.51 -2.11 0.93
N GLU A 49 5.20 -1.09 0.14
CA GLU A 49 3.82 -0.67 -0.10
C GLU A 49 3.00 -1.77 -0.77
N LYS A 50 3.58 -2.47 -1.76
CA LYS A 50 2.92 -3.60 -2.44
C LYS A 50 2.65 -4.76 -1.48
N GLU A 51 3.62 -5.10 -0.62
CA GLU A 51 3.44 -6.14 0.40
C GLU A 51 2.30 -5.76 1.36
N ALA A 52 2.29 -4.53 1.88
CA ALA A 52 1.26 -4.06 2.79
C ALA A 52 -0.13 -3.97 2.13
N ALA A 53 -0.17 -3.58 0.85
CA ALA A 53 -1.41 -3.56 0.06
C ALA A 53 -1.97 -4.98 -0.13
N GLY A 54 -1.12 -5.95 -0.47
CA GLY A 54 -1.49 -7.36 -0.58
C GLY A 54 -2.06 -7.91 0.73
N ALA A 55 -1.34 -7.73 1.84
CA ALA A 55 -1.81 -8.18 3.16
C ALA A 55 -3.16 -7.56 3.57
N ARG A 56 -3.42 -6.32 3.15
CA ARG A 56 -4.69 -5.64 3.37
C ARG A 56 -5.83 -6.24 2.54
N LEU A 57 -5.58 -6.56 1.27
CA LEU A 57 -6.55 -7.21 0.41
C LEU A 57 -6.86 -8.63 0.91
N ASP A 58 -5.84 -9.42 1.25
CA ASP A 58 -6.00 -10.75 1.83
C ASP A 58 -6.87 -10.73 3.09
N ALA A 59 -6.71 -9.70 3.94
CA ALA A 59 -7.52 -9.54 5.14
C ALA A 59 -9.00 -9.30 4.80
N LEU A 60 -9.31 -8.52 3.77
CA LEU A 60 -10.68 -8.28 3.31
C LEU A 60 -11.28 -9.54 2.66
N GLU A 61 -10.54 -10.19 1.77
CA GLU A 61 -10.97 -11.42 1.10
C GLU A 61 -11.25 -12.55 2.10
N SER A 62 -10.47 -12.64 3.18
CA SER A 62 -10.71 -13.61 4.26
C SER A 62 -12.07 -13.45 4.96
N THR A 63 -12.71 -12.28 4.81
CA THR A 63 -14.06 -12.00 5.31
C THR A 63 -15.17 -12.19 4.27
N GLY A 64 -14.81 -12.63 3.06
CA GLY A 64 -15.72 -12.72 1.92
C GLY A 64 -16.03 -11.39 1.25
N ILE A 65 -15.26 -10.33 1.56
CA ILE A 65 -15.35 -9.04 0.88
C ILE A 65 -14.34 -9.01 -0.26
N GLU A 66 -14.84 -8.99 -1.49
CA GLU A 66 -14.02 -8.72 -2.67
C GLU A 66 -13.94 -7.21 -2.91
N VAL A 67 -12.72 -6.70 -3.09
CA VAL A 67 -12.49 -5.33 -3.54
C VAL A 67 -12.15 -5.41 -5.01
N SER A 68 -13.00 -4.84 -5.87
CA SER A 68 -12.68 -4.73 -7.29
C SER A 68 -11.39 -3.94 -7.44
N SER A 69 -10.40 -4.52 -8.12
CA SER A 69 -9.29 -3.73 -8.64
C SER A 69 -9.88 -2.63 -9.51
N VAL A 70 -9.49 -1.38 -9.25
CA VAL A 70 -9.71 -0.30 -10.22
C VAL A 70 -8.79 -0.62 -11.39
N ASP A 71 -9.27 -1.45 -12.31
CA ASP A 71 -8.65 -1.58 -13.62
C ASP A 71 -8.92 -0.25 -14.31
N GLY A 72 -7.88 0.57 -14.49
CA GLY A 72 -7.95 1.87 -15.13
C GLY A 72 -8.19 1.79 -16.64
N SER A 73 -8.90 0.76 -17.09
CA SER A 73 -9.30 0.55 -18.48
C SER A 73 -10.81 0.67 -18.59
N ASP A 74 -11.33 1.88 -18.36
CA ASP A 74 -12.56 2.30 -19.03
C ASP A 74 -12.13 3.28 -20.14
N PRO A 75 -11.83 2.80 -21.37
CA PRO A 75 -11.54 3.66 -22.51
C PRO A 75 -12.79 4.34 -23.10
N ASP A 76 -13.98 4.19 -22.50
CA ASP A 76 -15.27 4.66 -23.04
C ASP A 76 -16.12 5.49 -22.04
N ALA A 77 -15.53 6.51 -21.39
CA ALA A 77 -16.26 7.53 -20.62
C ALA A 77 -16.06 8.96 -21.15
#